data_AF-A0AAP2DJB1-F1
#
_entry.id   AF-A0AAP2DJB1-F1
#
_cell.length_a   1.000
_cell.length_b   1.000
_cell.length_c   1.000
_cell.angle_alpha   90.00
_cell.angle_beta   90.00
_cell.angle_gamma   90.00
#
_symmetry.space_group_name_H-M   'P 1'
#
loop_
_entity.id
_entity.type
_entity.pdbx_description
1 polymer ?
#
loop_
_entity_poly.entity_id
_entity_poly.type
_entity_poly.pdbx_seq_one_letter_code
_entity_poly.pdbx_strand_id
1 'polypeptide(L)'
;MTAIAGFRIIDIIIILNSSLTMYSQDHEIQELYEKATRKISQQQVLGGYEKPEGLIKLEELSERKVVNLETIGFFLHTTKPYFPAPVDIIPFASTGGDGCYFAFVTDFTSQPDLENAPVLFVSPTDFDTNRPKQSNILFAGNFNDFLSIMTMIWNAEIIRFKDVTQMNFDEEIKRIRHGSGDDDEREKTIQLLHKNFALKKITNLNQYYRSLYEEREAGYFIKTIDGIGIRCKHVPAITPNVITAPVDIQSLSATLEKLSPDEKLRFYREAAYLYPYHEDSFLNILEIISGQMKKDGLNREAGIIDFEIAQTRNFNEYLKAQNKKQKR
;
A
#
# COMPACT_ATOMS: atom_id res chain seq x y z
N MET A 1 60.77 34.01 29.04
CA MET A 1 59.52 34.51 28.45
C MET A 1 59.72 34.53 26.94
N THR A 2 58.98 33.86 26.07
CA THR A 2 57.95 32.82 26.15
C THR A 2 58.01 32.20 24.75
N ALA A 3 58.14 30.87 24.65
CA ALA A 3 58.23 30.17 23.38
C ALA A 3 56.89 30.27 22.63
N ILE A 4 56.90 30.86 21.44
CA ILE A 4 55.77 30.79 20.51
C ILE A 4 55.86 29.43 19.82
N ALA A 5 54.94 28.52 20.19
CA ALA A 5 54.85 27.19 19.65
C ALA A 5 54.51 27.24 18.14
N GLY A 6 55.41 26.72 17.32
CA GLY A 6 55.17 26.49 15.91
C GLY A 6 54.20 25.33 15.70
N PHE A 7 52.96 25.63 15.33
CA PHE A 7 52.11 24.66 14.65
C PHE A 7 52.77 24.33 13.31
N ARG A 8 53.21 23.07 13.13
CA ARG A 8 53.79 22.62 11.86
C ARG A 8 52.68 22.63 10.82
N ILE A 9 52.97 23.11 9.62
CA ILE A 9 52.05 23.15 8.46
C ILE A 9 51.34 21.79 8.21
N ILE A 10 51.99 20.69 8.61
CA ILE A 10 51.45 19.33 8.56
C ILE A 10 50.21 19.15 9.46
N ASP A 11 50.18 19.76 10.64
CA ASP A 11 49.07 19.61 11.61
C ASP A 11 47.81 20.36 11.12
N ILE A 12 47.99 21.48 10.40
CA ILE A 12 46.88 22.23 9.79
C ILE A 12 46.28 21.46 8.60
N ILE A 13 47.10 20.77 7.80
CA ILE A 13 46.62 19.93 6.69
C ILE A 13 45.83 18.72 7.21
N ILE A 14 46.25 18.12 8.33
CA ILE A 14 45.52 17.00 8.95
C ILE A 14 44.16 17.46 9.50
N ILE A 15 44.10 18.61 10.16
CA ILE A 15 42.84 19.18 10.70
C ILE A 15 41.90 19.64 9.58
N LEU A 16 42.42 20.25 8.51
CA LEU A 16 41.61 20.63 7.35
C LEU A 16 41.10 19.40 6.61
N ASN A 17 41.94 18.37 6.43
CA ASN A 17 41.50 17.11 5.83
C ASN A 17 40.47 16.39 6.71
N SER A 18 40.64 16.32 8.03
CA SER A 18 39.64 15.70 8.91
C SER A 18 38.31 16.47 8.94
N SER A 19 38.37 17.81 8.90
CA SER A 19 37.18 18.67 8.86
C SER A 19 36.44 18.61 7.51
N LEU A 20 37.18 18.58 6.40
CA LEU A 20 36.62 18.35 5.05
C LEU A 20 36.03 16.94 4.91
N THR A 21 36.67 15.94 5.51
CA THR A 21 36.18 14.55 5.50
C THR A 21 34.93 14.39 6.38
N MET A 22 34.85 15.06 7.53
CA MET A 22 33.62 15.09 8.33
C MET A 22 32.48 15.80 7.61
N TYR A 23 32.74 16.98 7.00
CA TYR A 23 31.73 17.74 6.27
C TYR A 23 31.22 17.01 5.02
N SER A 24 32.10 16.33 4.28
CA SER A 24 31.69 15.55 3.11
C SER A 24 30.88 14.30 3.48
N GLN A 25 31.21 13.65 4.60
CA GLN A 25 30.47 12.48 5.10
C GLN A 25 29.08 12.85 5.61
N ASP A 26 28.94 14.01 6.25
CA ASP A 26 27.62 14.49 6.70
C ASP A 26 26.74 14.86 5.52
N HIS A 27 27.30 15.43 4.45
CA HIS A 27 26.58 15.69 3.21
C HIS A 27 26.19 14.39 2.47
N GLU A 28 27.07 13.40 2.38
CA GLU A 28 26.78 12.11 1.73
C GLU A 28 25.67 11.35 2.46
N ILE A 29 25.71 11.31 3.80
CA ILE A 29 24.67 10.69 4.63
C ILE A 29 23.34 11.41 4.47
N GLN A 30 23.36 12.75 4.40
CA GLN A 30 22.15 13.55 4.19
C GLN A 30 21.53 13.27 2.81
N GLU A 31 22.35 13.18 1.76
CA GLU A 31 21.88 12.85 0.41
C GLU A 31 21.26 11.44 0.36
N LEU A 32 21.88 10.45 1.03
CA LEU A 32 21.33 9.10 1.15
C LEU A 32 20.00 9.09 1.90
N TYR A 33 19.89 9.87 2.99
CA TYR A 33 18.63 10.02 3.73
C TYR A 33 17.53 10.62 2.86
N GLU A 34 17.82 11.68 2.11
CA GLU A 34 16.86 12.31 1.19
C GLU A 34 16.41 11.34 0.08
N LYS A 35 17.33 10.55 -0.47
CA LYS A 35 17.00 9.49 -1.45
C LYS A 35 16.16 8.37 -0.84
N ALA A 36 16.46 7.97 0.39
CA ALA A 36 15.72 6.91 1.10
C ALA A 36 14.31 7.35 1.54
N THR A 37 14.15 8.63 1.86
CA THR A 37 12.88 9.21 2.33
C THR A 37 12.06 9.90 1.25
N ARG A 38 12.57 9.90 0.01
CA ARG A 38 11.85 10.43 -1.15
C ARG A 38 10.46 9.79 -1.23
N LYS A 39 9.44 10.63 -1.48
CA LYS A 39 8.08 10.18 -1.74
C LYS A 39 7.89 9.91 -3.22
N ILE A 40 7.10 8.87 -3.53
CA ILE A 40 6.62 8.64 -4.89
C ILE A 40 5.64 9.77 -5.26
N SER A 41 5.65 10.22 -6.51
CA SER A 41 4.70 11.26 -6.93
C SER A 41 3.30 10.67 -7.13
N GLN A 42 2.27 11.49 -6.96
CA GLN A 42 0.88 11.07 -7.23
C GLN A 42 0.70 10.59 -8.68
N GLN A 43 1.37 11.24 -9.64
CA GLN A 43 1.35 10.82 -11.05
C GLN A 43 1.97 9.43 -11.24
N GLN A 44 3.03 9.09 -10.50
CA GLN A 44 3.60 7.74 -10.55
C GLN A 44 2.68 6.70 -9.90
N VAL A 45 2.02 7.05 -8.79
CA VAL A 45 1.07 6.17 -8.09
C VAL A 45 -0.18 5.92 -8.93
N LEU A 46 -0.75 6.95 -9.53
CA LEU A 46 -1.93 6.85 -10.38
C LEU A 46 -1.57 6.25 -11.75
N GLY A 47 -0.40 6.55 -12.31
CA GLY A 47 -0.07 6.15 -13.67
C GLY A 47 -1.04 6.75 -14.68
N GLY A 48 -1.73 5.90 -15.45
CA GLY A 48 -2.71 6.31 -16.46
C GLY A 48 -4.15 6.45 -15.97
N TYR A 49 -4.42 6.30 -14.66
CA TYR A 49 -5.77 6.35 -14.12
C TYR A 49 -6.19 7.78 -13.79
N GLU A 50 -7.45 8.10 -14.07
CA GLU A 50 -8.05 9.33 -13.59
C GLU A 50 -8.37 9.21 -12.09
N LYS A 51 -8.14 10.29 -11.36
CA LYS A 51 -8.49 10.34 -9.94
C LYS A 51 -10.02 10.40 -9.81
N PRO A 52 -10.65 9.60 -8.93
CA PRO A 52 -12.09 9.60 -8.74
C PRO A 52 -12.62 11.02 -8.45
N GLU A 53 -13.70 11.42 -9.12
CA GLU A 53 -14.35 12.72 -8.88
C GLU A 53 -14.82 12.83 -7.42
N GLY A 54 -15.32 11.73 -6.86
CA GLY A 54 -15.71 11.65 -5.45
C GLY A 54 -14.54 11.91 -4.52
N LEU A 55 -13.35 11.38 -4.83
CA LEU A 55 -12.15 11.59 -4.03
C LEU A 55 -11.67 13.04 -4.10
N ILE A 56 -11.63 13.64 -5.29
CA ILE A 56 -11.29 15.06 -5.48
C ILE A 56 -12.22 15.94 -4.64
N LYS A 57 -13.53 15.70 -4.75
CA LYS A 57 -14.54 16.44 -3.97
C LYS A 57 -14.34 16.29 -2.46
N LEU A 58 -14.00 15.09 -1.99
CA LEU A 58 -13.78 14.82 -0.57
C LEU A 58 -12.53 15.55 -0.05
N GLU A 59 -11.45 15.57 -0.84
CA GLU A 59 -10.24 16.34 -0.54
C GLU A 59 -10.56 17.83 -0.39
N GLU A 60 -11.29 18.42 -1.35
CA GLU A 60 -11.70 19.83 -1.28
C GLU A 60 -12.52 20.14 -0.02
N LEU A 61 -13.45 19.24 0.36
CA LEU A 61 -14.26 19.40 1.58
C LEU A 61 -13.40 19.30 2.85
N SER A 62 -12.41 18.40 2.87
CA SER A 62 -11.49 18.21 3.99
C SER A 62 -10.53 19.39 4.14
N GLU A 63 -9.93 19.86 3.04
CA GLU A 63 -9.02 21.01 3.02
C GLU A 63 -9.71 22.30 3.49
N ARG A 64 -10.98 22.48 3.10
CA ARG A 64 -11.82 23.59 3.55
C ARG A 64 -12.37 23.42 4.97
N LYS A 65 -12.03 22.32 5.65
CA LYS A 65 -12.51 21.95 6.99
C LYS A 65 -14.04 21.93 7.10
N VAL A 66 -14.71 21.57 6.00
CA VAL A 66 -16.17 21.38 5.97
C VAL A 66 -16.51 20.06 6.66
N VAL A 67 -15.69 19.03 6.44
CA VAL A 67 -15.77 17.72 7.09
C VAL A 67 -14.49 17.46 7.87
N ASN A 68 -14.59 16.72 8.98
CA ASN A 68 -13.43 16.24 9.73
C ASN A 68 -13.37 14.71 9.63
N LEU A 69 -12.54 14.21 8.71
CA LEU A 69 -12.46 12.78 8.39
C LEU A 69 -11.86 11.95 9.55
N GLU A 70 -11.09 12.60 10.44
CA GLU A 70 -10.53 11.95 11.63
C GLU A 70 -11.64 11.44 12.56
N THR A 71 -12.75 12.20 12.67
CA THR A 71 -13.93 11.81 13.46
C THR A 71 -14.64 10.57 12.92
N ILE A 72 -14.38 10.23 11.66
CA ILE A 72 -14.85 9.00 11.01
C ILE A 72 -13.74 8.00 10.72
N GLY A 73 -12.57 8.17 11.32
CA GLY A 73 -11.54 7.12 11.43
C GLY A 73 -10.65 6.96 10.19
N PHE A 74 -10.48 8.00 9.38
CA PHE A 74 -9.48 7.96 8.31
C PHE A 74 -8.92 9.34 7.92
N PHE A 75 -7.78 9.30 7.23
CA PHE A 75 -7.07 10.46 6.70
C PHE A 75 -6.81 10.25 5.21
N LEU A 76 -7.09 11.27 4.41
CA LEU A 76 -6.78 11.25 2.99
C LEU A 76 -5.28 11.41 2.77
N HIS A 77 -4.70 10.47 2.04
CA HIS A 77 -3.31 10.57 1.60
C HIS A 77 -3.07 9.60 0.43
N THR A 78 -2.34 10.05 -0.58
CA THR A 78 -1.84 9.16 -1.64
C THR A 78 -0.41 8.75 -1.31
N THR A 79 -0.15 7.44 -1.36
CA THR A 79 1.17 6.86 -1.13
C THR A 79 1.37 5.66 -2.06
N LYS A 80 2.57 5.08 -2.06
CA LYS A 80 2.78 3.75 -2.65
C LYS A 80 2.16 2.67 -1.76
N PRO A 81 1.76 1.52 -2.33
CA PRO A 81 1.48 0.33 -1.54
C PRO A 81 2.67 0.02 -0.60
N TYR A 82 2.38 -0.26 0.67
CA TYR A 82 3.38 -0.78 1.59
C TYR A 82 3.51 -2.29 1.37
N PHE A 83 4.66 -2.74 0.90
CA PHE A 83 4.95 -4.17 0.79
C PHE A 83 4.75 -4.83 2.17
N PRO A 84 4.17 -6.04 2.23
CA PRO A 84 3.86 -6.99 1.14
C PRO A 84 2.46 -6.86 0.49
N ALA A 85 1.92 -5.64 0.35
CA ALA A 85 0.62 -5.43 -0.30
C ALA A 85 0.59 -5.77 -1.81
N PRO A 86 -0.60 -6.07 -2.36
CA PRO A 86 -0.83 -6.17 -3.80
C PRO A 86 -0.30 -4.97 -4.58
N VAL A 87 0.27 -5.22 -5.76
CA VAL A 87 0.87 -4.16 -6.60
C VAL A 87 -0.14 -3.44 -7.49
N ASP A 88 -1.28 -4.09 -7.78
CA ASP A 88 -2.37 -3.58 -8.61
C ASP A 88 -3.39 -2.78 -7.80
N ILE A 89 -2.91 -2.03 -6.80
CA ILE A 89 -3.74 -1.16 -5.95
C ILE A 89 -3.23 0.29 -5.95
N ILE A 90 -4.13 1.23 -5.69
CA ILE A 90 -3.85 2.67 -5.57
C ILE A 90 -4.29 3.16 -4.19
N PRO A 91 -3.37 3.36 -3.24
CA PRO A 91 -3.70 3.89 -1.92
C PRO A 91 -4.26 5.32 -1.99
N PHE A 92 -5.29 5.61 -1.20
CA PHE A 92 -5.90 6.95 -1.12
C PHE A 92 -6.25 7.43 0.29
N ALA A 93 -6.29 6.55 1.29
CA ALA A 93 -6.59 6.94 2.67
C ALA A 93 -5.91 6.01 3.69
N SER A 94 -5.63 6.48 4.91
CA SER A 94 -5.10 5.68 6.03
C SER A 94 -6.06 5.71 7.19
N THR A 95 -6.01 4.70 8.05
CA THR A 95 -6.73 4.72 9.33
C THR A 95 -5.99 5.51 10.41
N GLY A 96 -4.67 5.69 10.25
CA GLY A 96 -3.80 6.35 11.23
C GLY A 96 -3.16 5.40 12.25
N GLY A 97 -3.58 4.13 12.31
CA GLY A 97 -2.99 3.08 13.14
C GLY A 97 -2.29 1.99 12.33
N ASP A 98 -1.20 1.44 12.87
CA ASP A 98 -0.47 0.26 12.37
C ASP A 98 -0.11 0.27 10.87
N GLY A 99 -0.03 1.45 10.26
CA GLY A 99 0.21 1.59 8.82
C GLY A 99 -0.93 1.04 7.95
N CYS A 100 -2.12 0.84 8.49
CA CYS A 100 -3.30 0.38 7.76
C CYS A 100 -3.84 1.47 6.82
N TYR A 101 -4.30 1.05 5.64
CA TYR A 101 -4.75 1.98 4.61
C TYR A 101 -5.82 1.40 3.69
N PHE A 102 -6.46 2.29 2.94
CA PHE A 102 -7.42 1.97 1.90
C PHE A 102 -6.84 2.23 0.53
N ALA A 103 -7.16 1.34 -0.41
CA ALA A 103 -6.67 1.43 -1.78
C ALA A 103 -7.73 0.97 -2.79
N PHE A 104 -7.78 1.59 -3.96
CA PHE A 104 -8.56 1.09 -5.09
C PHE A 104 -7.90 -0.12 -5.72
N VAL A 105 -8.68 -1.14 -6.08
CA VAL A 105 -8.21 -2.33 -6.83
C VAL A 105 -8.34 -2.06 -8.32
N THR A 106 -7.23 -2.14 -9.05
CA THR A 106 -7.22 -1.86 -10.49
C THR A 106 -7.35 -3.11 -11.35
N ASP A 107 -7.17 -4.29 -10.75
CA ASP A 107 -7.19 -5.58 -11.43
C ASP A 107 -6.29 -5.56 -12.69
N PHE A 108 -5.08 -4.98 -12.55
CA PHE A 108 -4.09 -4.80 -13.61
C PHE A 108 -4.67 -4.15 -14.89
N THR A 109 -5.38 -3.02 -14.76
CA THR A 109 -6.07 -2.27 -15.83
C THR A 109 -7.42 -2.82 -16.30
N SER A 110 -7.86 -3.95 -15.73
CA SER A 110 -9.20 -4.48 -16.02
C SER A 110 -10.30 -3.63 -15.37
N GLN A 111 -9.98 -2.87 -14.33
CA GLN A 111 -10.85 -1.88 -13.69
C GLN A 111 -10.28 -0.46 -13.90
N PRO A 112 -10.51 0.18 -15.05
CA PRO A 112 -9.94 1.50 -15.37
C PRO A 112 -10.62 2.66 -14.64
N ASP A 113 -11.88 2.48 -14.25
CA ASP A 113 -12.66 3.48 -13.53
C ASP A 113 -12.48 3.30 -12.02
N LEU A 114 -11.72 4.23 -11.40
CA LEU A 114 -11.43 4.21 -9.97
C LEU A 114 -12.61 4.68 -9.11
N GLU A 115 -13.56 5.46 -9.64
CA GLU A 115 -14.76 5.85 -8.90
C GLU A 115 -15.61 4.61 -8.56
N ASN A 116 -15.70 3.69 -9.52
CA ASN A 116 -16.42 2.42 -9.41
C ASN A 116 -15.50 1.22 -9.09
N ALA A 117 -14.23 1.45 -8.75
CA ALA A 117 -13.30 0.38 -8.41
C ALA A 117 -13.54 -0.13 -6.98
N PRO A 118 -13.41 -1.44 -6.72
CA PRO A 118 -13.43 -1.97 -5.38
C PRO A 118 -12.35 -1.33 -4.50
N VAL A 119 -12.66 -1.19 -3.21
CA VAL A 119 -11.74 -0.66 -2.21
C VAL A 119 -11.27 -1.80 -1.33
N LEU A 120 -9.95 -1.94 -1.19
CA LEU A 120 -9.32 -2.79 -0.20
C LEU A 120 -9.00 -2.00 1.06
N PHE A 121 -9.17 -2.65 2.20
CA PHE A 121 -8.44 -2.35 3.41
C PHE A 121 -7.19 -3.22 3.44
N VAL A 122 -6.03 -2.62 3.71
CA VAL A 122 -4.74 -3.28 3.78
C VAL A 122 -4.12 -3.06 5.15
N SER A 123 -3.74 -4.16 5.81
CA SER A 123 -2.96 -4.18 7.05
C SER A 123 -1.61 -4.84 6.78
N PRO A 124 -0.54 -4.05 6.51
CA PRO A 124 0.78 -4.60 6.26
C PRO A 124 1.37 -5.36 7.46
N THR A 125 1.04 -4.94 8.68
CA THR A 125 1.53 -5.54 9.92
C THR A 125 0.89 -6.90 10.21
N ASP A 126 -0.33 -7.13 9.72
CA ASP A 126 -1.04 -8.40 9.88
C ASP A 126 -0.81 -9.35 8.69
N PHE A 127 0.22 -9.10 7.88
CA PHE A 127 0.61 -10.01 6.81
C PHE A 127 1.09 -11.35 7.36
N ASP A 128 0.38 -12.40 6.97
CA ASP A 128 0.67 -13.78 7.34
C ASP A 128 0.45 -14.67 6.12
N THR A 129 1.49 -15.40 5.71
CA THR A 129 1.43 -16.36 4.60
C THR A 129 0.48 -17.52 4.86
N ASN A 130 0.19 -17.82 6.14
CA ASN A 130 -0.77 -18.84 6.55
C ASN A 130 -2.20 -18.28 6.70
N ARG A 131 -2.35 -16.95 6.81
CA ARG A 131 -3.64 -16.27 6.99
C ARG A 131 -3.79 -15.09 6.02
N PRO A 132 -3.68 -15.32 4.71
CA PRO A 132 -3.61 -14.28 3.68
C PRO A 132 -4.81 -13.33 3.68
N LYS A 133 -5.99 -13.85 4.04
CA LYS A 133 -7.25 -13.08 4.13
C LYS A 133 -7.27 -12.02 5.25
N GLN A 134 -6.28 -11.99 6.14
CA GLN A 134 -6.25 -11.03 7.25
C GLN A 134 -5.55 -9.72 6.92
N SER A 135 -4.63 -9.74 5.95
CA SER A 135 -3.84 -8.56 5.59
C SER A 135 -4.47 -7.74 4.48
N ASN A 136 -5.25 -8.37 3.60
CA ASN A 136 -5.95 -7.69 2.52
C ASN A 136 -7.43 -8.07 2.58
N ILE A 137 -8.29 -7.08 2.79
CA ILE A 137 -9.73 -7.28 3.00
C ILE A 137 -10.48 -6.44 1.99
N LEU A 138 -11.33 -7.09 1.19
CA LEU A 138 -12.27 -6.40 0.30
C LEU A 138 -13.27 -5.61 1.14
N PHE A 139 -13.09 -4.30 1.17
CA PHE A 139 -13.76 -3.40 2.10
C PHE A 139 -15.02 -2.78 1.51
N ALA A 140 -14.97 -2.38 0.24
CA ALA A 140 -16.14 -1.84 -0.45
C ALA A 140 -16.12 -2.15 -1.96
N GLY A 141 -17.28 -2.09 -2.62
CA GLY A 141 -17.41 -2.29 -4.06
C GLY A 141 -17.03 -1.07 -4.90
N ASN A 142 -17.11 0.13 -4.32
CA ASN A 142 -16.77 1.41 -4.96
C ASN A 142 -16.51 2.50 -3.91
N PHE A 143 -16.15 3.71 -4.35
CA PHE A 143 -15.84 4.82 -3.46
C PHE A 143 -17.04 5.30 -2.62
N ASN A 144 -18.26 5.31 -3.17
CA ASN A 144 -19.45 5.72 -2.43
C ASN A 144 -19.85 4.69 -1.37
N ASP A 145 -19.70 3.41 -1.65
CA ASP A 145 -19.90 2.36 -0.67
C ASP A 145 -18.84 2.46 0.44
N PHE A 146 -17.58 2.75 0.11
CA PHE A 146 -16.54 3.04 1.10
C PHE A 146 -17.00 4.15 2.07
N LEU A 147 -17.44 5.30 1.55
CA LEU A 147 -17.93 6.39 2.40
C LEU A 147 -19.15 5.98 3.23
N SER A 148 -20.08 5.24 2.63
CA SER A 148 -21.28 4.75 3.33
C SER A 148 -20.94 3.80 4.49
N ILE A 149 -19.91 2.97 4.34
CA ILE A 149 -19.43 2.10 5.42
C ILE A 149 -18.74 2.93 6.52
N MET A 150 -17.88 3.89 6.15
CA MET A 150 -17.17 4.74 7.11
C MET A 150 -18.12 5.59 7.98
N THR A 151 -19.30 5.97 7.47
CA THR A 151 -20.31 6.65 8.30
C THR A 151 -20.99 5.69 9.29
N MET A 152 -21.03 4.39 9.01
CA MET A 152 -21.69 3.38 9.83
C MET A 152 -20.79 2.80 10.92
N ILE A 153 -19.48 2.68 10.68
CA ILE A 153 -18.53 2.09 11.62
C ILE A 153 -17.71 3.16 12.35
N TRP A 154 -17.38 2.89 13.61
CA TRP A 154 -16.60 3.81 14.44
C TRP A 154 -15.10 3.76 14.16
N ASN A 155 -14.59 2.57 13.85
CA ASN A 155 -13.19 2.34 13.52
C ASN A 155 -13.12 1.24 12.45
N ALA A 156 -12.51 1.54 11.31
CA ALA A 156 -12.35 0.56 10.25
C ALA A 156 -11.41 -0.58 10.61
N GLU A 157 -10.42 -0.35 11.48
CA GLU A 157 -9.45 -1.38 11.86
C GLU A 157 -10.11 -2.56 12.60
N ILE A 158 -11.35 -2.43 13.07
CA ILE A 158 -12.08 -3.54 13.67
C ILE A 158 -12.16 -4.78 12.74
N ILE A 159 -12.16 -4.55 11.42
CA ILE A 159 -12.28 -5.62 10.43
C ILE A 159 -11.04 -6.50 10.35
N ARG A 160 -9.87 -6.02 10.82
CA ARG A 160 -8.61 -6.79 10.73
C ARG A 160 -8.62 -8.06 11.60
N PHE A 161 -9.46 -8.09 12.64
CA PHE A 161 -9.43 -9.16 13.65
C PHE A 161 -10.41 -10.30 13.36
N LYS A 162 -11.34 -10.15 12.41
CA LYS A 162 -12.36 -11.17 12.10
C LYS A 162 -12.63 -11.25 10.60
N ASP A 163 -13.08 -12.41 10.15
CA ASP A 163 -13.59 -12.57 8.79
C ASP A 163 -14.86 -11.72 8.60
N VAL A 164 -14.80 -10.73 7.72
CA VAL A 164 -15.91 -9.79 7.45
C VAL A 164 -17.16 -10.47 6.88
N THR A 165 -17.03 -11.67 6.32
CA THR A 165 -18.19 -12.44 5.82
C THR A 165 -18.94 -13.17 6.95
N GLN A 166 -18.29 -13.33 8.11
CA GLN A 166 -18.79 -14.04 9.28
C GLN A 166 -18.93 -13.16 10.53
N MET A 167 -18.39 -11.94 10.50
CA MET A 167 -18.50 -10.96 11.58
C MET A 167 -19.98 -10.67 11.87
N ASN A 168 -20.31 -10.32 13.12
CA ASN A 168 -21.60 -9.71 13.46
C ASN A 168 -21.42 -8.20 13.62
N PHE A 169 -21.55 -7.45 12.53
CA PHE A 169 -21.30 -5.99 12.55
C PHE A 169 -22.20 -5.24 13.54
N ASP A 170 -23.44 -5.67 13.77
CA ASP A 170 -24.36 -4.99 14.67
C ASP A 170 -23.88 -5.05 16.14
N GLU A 171 -23.34 -6.20 16.56
CA GLU A 171 -22.76 -6.36 17.90
C GLU A 171 -21.46 -5.57 18.05
N GLU A 172 -20.61 -5.63 17.03
CA GLU A 172 -19.32 -4.97 17.01
C GLU A 172 -19.44 -3.43 17.05
N ILE A 173 -20.36 -2.86 16.26
CA ILE A 173 -20.63 -1.42 16.25
C ILE A 173 -21.17 -0.96 17.61
N LYS A 174 -22.07 -1.74 18.23
CA LYS A 174 -22.58 -1.43 19.58
C LYS A 174 -21.48 -1.41 20.62
N ARG A 175 -20.54 -2.35 20.57
CA ARG A 175 -19.43 -2.44 21.54
C ARG A 175 -18.54 -1.20 21.53
N ILE A 176 -18.23 -0.66 20.34
CA ILE A 176 -17.28 0.46 20.19
C ILE A 176 -17.93 1.81 20.52
N ARG A 177 -19.23 1.97 20.29
CA ARG A 177 -19.96 3.23 20.54
C ARG A 177 -19.89 3.75 21.99
N HIS A 178 -19.49 2.92 22.95
CA HIS A 178 -19.47 3.26 24.37
C HIS A 178 -18.20 4.00 24.86
N GLY A 179 -17.36 4.59 23.99
CA GLY A 179 -16.02 5.07 24.39
C GLY A 179 -15.50 6.40 23.83
N SER A 180 -16.24 7.15 23.01
CA SER A 180 -15.75 8.34 22.31
C SER A 180 -16.43 9.63 22.79
N GLY A 181 -15.65 10.67 23.07
CA GLY A 181 -16.13 11.94 23.64
C GLY A 181 -16.51 13.02 22.63
N ASP A 182 -16.66 12.70 21.35
CA ASP A 182 -16.83 13.69 20.26
C ASP A 182 -17.93 13.31 19.25
N ASP A 183 -19.07 12.84 19.78
CA ASP A 183 -20.20 12.35 18.99
C ASP A 183 -20.82 13.43 18.08
N ASP A 184 -20.80 14.70 18.50
CA ASP A 184 -21.42 15.81 17.77
C ASP A 184 -20.66 16.17 16.48
N GLU A 185 -19.33 16.23 16.52
CA GLU A 185 -18.52 16.55 15.33
C GLU A 185 -18.55 15.40 14.31
N ARG A 186 -18.53 14.16 14.81
CA ARG A 186 -18.72 12.96 13.99
C ARG A 186 -20.07 12.98 13.27
N GLU A 187 -21.16 13.21 14.00
CA GLU A 187 -22.51 13.22 13.43
C GLU A 187 -22.67 14.33 12.38
N LYS A 188 -22.10 15.51 12.64
CA LYS A 188 -22.05 16.60 11.64
C LYS A 188 -21.31 16.18 10.38
N THR A 189 -20.14 15.53 10.52
CA THR A 189 -19.37 15.01 9.38
C THR A 189 -20.19 13.99 8.58
N ILE A 190 -20.84 13.03 9.26
CA ILE A 190 -21.71 12.03 8.63
C ILE A 190 -22.83 12.70 7.82
N GLN A 191 -23.55 13.65 8.40
CA GLN A 191 -24.65 14.36 7.72
C GLN A 191 -24.17 15.10 6.47
N LEU A 192 -23.01 15.76 6.56
CA LEU A 192 -22.42 16.47 5.42
C LEU A 192 -21.99 15.51 4.31
N LEU A 193 -21.44 14.34 4.64
CA LEU A 193 -21.10 13.32 3.64
C LEU A 193 -22.34 12.77 2.94
N HIS A 194 -23.38 12.38 3.69
CA HIS A 194 -24.65 11.93 3.10
C HIS A 194 -25.24 12.98 2.15
N LYS A 195 -25.20 14.26 2.53
CA LYS A 195 -25.68 15.37 1.69
C LYS A 195 -24.83 15.58 0.44
N ASN A 196 -23.51 15.58 0.56
CA ASN A 196 -22.61 15.91 -0.55
C ASN A 196 -22.47 14.77 -1.56
N PHE A 197 -22.58 13.53 -1.14
CA PHE A 197 -22.35 12.35 -1.99
C PHE A 197 -23.62 11.53 -2.26
N ALA A 198 -24.78 11.98 -1.75
CA ALA A 198 -26.04 11.25 -1.84
C ALA A 198 -25.91 9.77 -1.37
N LEU A 199 -25.14 9.56 -0.29
CA LEU A 199 -24.78 8.23 0.19
C LEU A 199 -26.02 7.43 0.56
N LYS A 200 -26.09 6.20 0.03
CA LYS A 200 -27.14 5.25 0.36
C LYS A 200 -26.74 4.48 1.61
N LYS A 201 -27.66 4.36 2.55
CA LYS A 201 -27.43 3.54 3.75
C LYS A 201 -27.36 2.06 3.36
N ILE A 202 -26.27 1.39 3.72
CA ILE A 202 -26.19 -0.07 3.66
C ILE A 202 -26.99 -0.62 4.85
N THR A 203 -28.04 -1.39 4.57
CA THR A 203 -28.97 -1.85 5.61
C THR A 203 -28.45 -3.07 6.38
N ASN A 204 -27.58 -3.87 5.76
CA ASN A 204 -27.02 -5.08 6.35
C ASN A 204 -25.57 -5.28 5.85
N LEU A 205 -24.59 -4.92 6.68
CA LEU A 205 -23.17 -5.07 6.34
C LEU A 205 -22.77 -6.54 6.14
N ASN A 206 -23.33 -7.46 6.93
CA ASN A 206 -23.03 -8.89 6.80
C ASN A 206 -23.43 -9.42 5.42
N GLN A 207 -24.63 -9.06 4.95
CA GLN A 207 -25.10 -9.43 3.61
C GLN A 207 -24.28 -8.73 2.52
N TYR A 208 -23.99 -7.44 2.70
CA TYR A 208 -23.18 -6.67 1.77
C TYR A 208 -21.81 -7.31 1.53
N TYR A 209 -21.07 -7.67 2.58
CA TYR A 209 -19.76 -8.32 2.44
C TYR A 209 -19.86 -9.70 1.78
N ARG A 210 -20.86 -10.52 2.12
CA ARG A 210 -21.05 -11.81 1.44
C ARG A 210 -21.26 -11.63 -0.06
N SER A 211 -22.18 -10.75 -0.46
CA SER A 211 -22.43 -10.47 -1.87
C SER A 211 -21.21 -9.89 -2.60
N LEU A 212 -20.42 -9.04 -1.92
CA LEU A 212 -19.22 -8.44 -2.47
C LEU A 212 -18.14 -9.50 -2.78
N TYR A 213 -17.95 -10.49 -1.92
CA TYR A 213 -17.03 -11.61 -2.18
C TYR A 213 -17.61 -12.59 -3.21
N GLU A 214 -18.90 -12.92 -3.14
CA GLU A 214 -19.58 -13.78 -4.12
C GLU A 214 -19.48 -13.22 -5.56
N GLU A 215 -19.58 -11.91 -5.74
CA GLU A 215 -19.38 -11.26 -7.06
C GLU A 215 -17.98 -11.58 -7.61
N ARG A 216 -16.96 -11.53 -6.76
CA ARG A 216 -15.56 -11.76 -7.16
C ARG A 216 -15.17 -13.24 -7.23
N GLU A 217 -16.09 -14.15 -6.91
CA GLU A 217 -15.98 -15.59 -7.21
C GLU A 217 -16.61 -15.97 -8.55
N ALA A 218 -17.23 -15.03 -9.27
CA ALA A 218 -17.86 -15.28 -10.56
C ALA A 218 -16.87 -15.71 -11.65
N GLY A 219 -17.39 -16.24 -12.75
CA GLY A 219 -16.60 -16.83 -13.85
C GLY A 219 -15.67 -15.89 -14.64
N TYR A 220 -15.52 -14.63 -14.22
CA TYR A 220 -14.62 -13.63 -14.84
C TYR A 220 -13.49 -13.21 -13.90
N PHE A 221 -13.21 -14.00 -12.86
CA PHE A 221 -12.16 -13.71 -11.89
C PHE A 221 -11.13 -14.83 -11.82
N ILE A 222 -9.85 -14.47 -11.87
CA ILE A 222 -8.76 -15.37 -11.47
C ILE A 222 -8.77 -15.44 -9.95
N LYS A 223 -8.88 -16.66 -9.40
CA LYS A 223 -8.86 -16.87 -7.95
C LYS A 223 -7.47 -16.61 -7.39
N THR A 224 -7.42 -15.89 -6.27
CA THR A 224 -6.20 -15.57 -5.54
C THR A 224 -6.22 -16.14 -4.12
N ILE A 225 -5.04 -16.31 -3.52
CA ILE A 225 -4.82 -16.87 -2.18
C ILE A 225 -5.49 -16.03 -1.08
N ASP A 226 -5.53 -14.71 -1.24
CA ASP A 226 -6.24 -13.76 -0.36
C ASP A 226 -7.77 -13.76 -0.54
N GLY A 227 -8.29 -14.49 -1.53
CA GLY A 227 -9.72 -14.58 -1.83
C GLY A 227 -10.33 -13.32 -2.46
N ILE A 228 -9.53 -12.31 -2.80
CA ILE A 228 -10.03 -11.08 -3.45
C ILE A 228 -10.29 -11.33 -4.93
N GLY A 229 -9.48 -12.16 -5.59
CA GLY A 229 -9.52 -12.42 -7.03
C GLY A 229 -9.00 -11.25 -7.87
N ILE A 230 -8.79 -11.52 -9.17
CA ILE A 230 -8.40 -10.53 -10.18
C ILE A 230 -9.44 -10.55 -11.30
N ARG A 231 -10.10 -9.42 -11.58
CA ARG A 231 -11.09 -9.31 -12.67
C ARG A 231 -10.39 -9.46 -14.02
N CYS A 232 -11.00 -10.22 -14.93
CA CYS A 232 -10.56 -10.37 -16.32
C CYS A 232 -11.65 -9.92 -17.29
N LYS A 233 -11.22 -9.49 -18.49
CA LYS A 233 -12.14 -9.13 -19.60
C LYS A 233 -12.65 -10.37 -20.35
N HIS A 234 -12.12 -11.54 -20.02
CA HIS A 234 -12.45 -12.84 -20.56
C HIS A 234 -12.72 -13.83 -19.42
N VAL A 235 -13.36 -14.95 -19.74
CA VAL A 235 -13.43 -16.09 -18.81
C VAL A 235 -12.00 -16.63 -18.69
N PRO A 236 -11.37 -16.58 -17.50
CA PRO A 236 -9.99 -17.01 -17.35
C PRO A 236 -9.88 -18.48 -17.68
N ALA A 237 -8.78 -18.86 -18.32
CA ALA A 237 -8.51 -20.26 -18.55
C ALA A 237 -8.40 -20.99 -17.20
N ILE A 238 -8.75 -22.28 -17.16
CA ILE A 238 -8.28 -23.13 -16.06
C ILE A 238 -6.76 -22.95 -16.03
N THR A 239 -6.20 -22.57 -14.89
CA THR A 239 -4.76 -22.28 -14.73
C THR A 239 -4.06 -23.58 -14.30
N PRO A 240 -3.51 -24.39 -15.22
CA PRO A 240 -2.86 -25.65 -14.86
C PRO A 240 -1.53 -25.44 -14.14
N ASN A 241 -0.83 -24.31 -14.36
CA ASN A 241 0.51 -24.07 -13.86
C ASN A 241 0.52 -23.04 -12.72
N VAL A 242 -0.28 -23.29 -11.69
CA VAL A 242 -0.25 -22.45 -10.48
C VAL A 242 1.09 -22.66 -9.77
N ILE A 243 1.87 -21.58 -9.64
CA ILE A 243 3.05 -21.58 -8.79
C ILE A 243 2.58 -21.49 -7.34
N THR A 244 2.62 -22.62 -6.62
CA THR A 244 2.21 -22.71 -5.21
C THR A 244 3.38 -22.72 -4.23
N ALA A 245 4.61 -22.70 -4.75
CA ALA A 245 5.84 -22.71 -3.96
C ALA A 245 6.89 -21.82 -4.63
N PRO A 246 7.81 -21.22 -3.86
CA PRO A 246 8.86 -20.38 -4.41
C PRO A 246 9.71 -21.15 -5.43
N VAL A 247 9.83 -20.57 -6.62
CA VAL A 247 10.73 -21.02 -7.69
C VAL A 247 12.12 -20.46 -7.44
N ASP A 248 13.16 -21.25 -7.71
CA ASP A 248 14.54 -20.80 -7.64
C ASP A 248 14.75 -19.53 -8.49
N ILE A 249 15.51 -18.58 -7.92
CA ILE A 249 15.69 -17.27 -8.52
C ILE A 249 16.35 -17.31 -9.90
N GLN A 250 17.26 -18.25 -10.13
CA GLN A 250 17.96 -18.39 -11.42
C GLN A 250 17.00 -18.87 -12.51
N SER A 251 15.95 -19.60 -12.12
CA SER A 251 14.94 -20.16 -13.03
C SER A 251 13.67 -19.30 -13.14
N LEU A 252 13.50 -18.31 -12.27
CA LEU A 252 12.26 -17.54 -12.18
C LEU A 252 11.90 -16.83 -13.50
N SER A 253 12.84 -16.12 -14.12
CA SER A 253 12.59 -15.40 -15.38
C SER A 253 12.08 -16.34 -16.49
N ALA A 254 12.79 -17.46 -16.71
CA ALA A 254 12.39 -18.47 -17.69
C ALA A 254 11.07 -19.18 -17.34
N THR A 255 10.71 -19.24 -16.06
CA THR A 255 9.43 -19.77 -15.61
C THR A 255 8.30 -18.80 -15.94
N LEU A 256 8.46 -17.51 -15.63
CA LEU A 256 7.46 -16.49 -15.93
C LEU A 256 7.21 -16.37 -17.44
N GLU A 257 8.24 -16.49 -18.28
CA GLU A 257 8.07 -16.44 -19.74
C GLU A 257 7.19 -17.57 -20.29
N LYS A 258 7.06 -18.70 -19.58
CA LYS A 258 6.21 -19.84 -19.98
C LYS A 258 4.77 -19.74 -19.49
N LEU A 259 4.50 -18.89 -18.49
CA LEU A 259 3.17 -18.72 -17.94
C LEU A 259 2.25 -17.99 -18.93
N SER A 260 0.99 -18.39 -18.95
CA SER A 260 -0.07 -17.62 -19.60
C SER A 260 -0.25 -16.24 -18.96
N PRO A 261 -0.88 -15.28 -19.65
CA PRO A 261 -1.17 -13.96 -19.06
C PRO A 261 -1.89 -14.04 -17.71
N ASP A 262 -2.92 -14.88 -17.59
CA ASP A 262 -3.70 -15.02 -16.35
C ASP A 262 -2.85 -15.60 -15.20
N GLU A 263 -2.01 -16.60 -15.49
CA GLU A 263 -1.09 -17.18 -14.51
C GLU A 263 -0.05 -16.17 -14.03
N LYS A 264 0.43 -15.28 -14.92
CA LYS A 264 1.35 -14.19 -14.56
C LYS A 264 0.68 -13.16 -13.65
N LEU A 265 -0.52 -12.70 -13.98
CA LEU A 265 -1.26 -11.74 -13.14
C LEU A 265 -1.46 -12.28 -11.72
N ARG A 266 -1.84 -13.55 -11.62
CA ARG A 266 -1.94 -14.23 -10.32
C ARG A 266 -0.60 -14.26 -9.60
N PHE A 267 0.47 -14.69 -10.27
CA PHE A 267 1.80 -14.74 -9.68
C PHE A 267 2.24 -13.35 -9.16
N TYR A 268 2.00 -12.29 -9.93
CA TYR A 268 2.32 -10.92 -9.54
C TYR A 268 1.59 -10.46 -8.28
N ARG A 269 0.30 -10.77 -8.17
CA ARG A 269 -0.50 -10.49 -6.96
C ARG A 269 0.00 -11.29 -5.75
N GLU A 270 0.45 -12.53 -5.97
CA GLU A 270 0.74 -13.50 -4.91
C GLU A 270 2.22 -13.59 -4.53
N ALA A 271 3.13 -12.92 -5.24
CA ALA A 271 4.57 -13.10 -5.08
C ALA A 271 5.06 -12.95 -3.63
N ALA A 272 4.52 -11.98 -2.88
CA ALA A 272 4.91 -11.76 -1.50
C ALA A 272 4.45 -12.87 -0.53
N TYR A 273 3.45 -13.67 -0.91
CA TYR A 273 3.05 -14.86 -0.17
C TYR A 273 3.94 -16.07 -0.47
N LEU A 274 4.58 -16.10 -1.64
CA LEU A 274 5.45 -17.20 -2.09
C LEU A 274 6.89 -17.04 -1.62
N TYR A 275 7.38 -15.80 -1.53
CA TYR A 275 8.76 -15.51 -1.19
C TYR A 275 8.86 -14.77 0.15
N PRO A 276 9.92 -15.01 0.94
CA PRO A 276 10.11 -14.32 2.22
C PRO A 276 10.45 -12.85 1.97
N TYR A 277 9.44 -11.98 2.01
CA TYR A 277 9.57 -10.55 1.66
C TYR A 277 10.54 -9.76 2.57
N HIS A 278 10.87 -10.30 3.74
CA HIS A 278 11.79 -9.70 4.71
C HIS A 278 13.26 -10.07 4.46
N GLU A 279 13.55 -10.96 3.51
CA GLU A 279 14.92 -11.31 3.13
C GLU A 279 15.47 -10.39 2.04
N ASP A 280 16.77 -10.11 2.09
CA ASP A 280 17.48 -9.32 1.06
C ASP A 280 17.33 -9.93 -0.34
N SER A 281 17.16 -11.25 -0.42
CA SER A 281 16.96 -12.01 -1.66
C SER A 281 15.68 -11.58 -2.40
N PHE A 282 14.69 -11.06 -1.67
CA PHE A 282 13.40 -10.63 -2.23
C PHE A 282 13.54 -9.45 -3.20
N LEU A 283 14.53 -8.57 -3.01
CA LEU A 283 14.77 -7.47 -3.95
C LEU A 283 15.12 -7.99 -5.35
N ASN A 284 15.89 -9.08 -5.43
CA ASN A 284 16.24 -9.69 -6.72
C ASN A 284 15.01 -10.36 -7.37
N ILE A 285 14.09 -10.90 -6.56
CA ILE A 285 12.79 -11.41 -7.04
C ILE A 285 11.96 -10.26 -7.62
N LEU A 286 11.86 -9.14 -6.90
CA LEU A 286 11.15 -7.95 -7.36
C LEU A 286 11.73 -7.38 -8.67
N GLU A 287 13.05 -7.41 -8.85
CA GLU A 287 13.68 -6.98 -10.11
C GLU A 287 13.25 -7.83 -11.30
N ILE A 288 13.22 -9.15 -11.12
CA ILE A 288 12.76 -10.09 -12.16
C ILE A 288 11.28 -9.86 -12.46
N ILE A 289 10.46 -9.69 -11.42
CA ILE A 289 9.02 -9.41 -11.55
C ILE A 289 8.78 -8.10 -12.29
N SER A 290 9.43 -7.00 -11.87
CA SER A 290 9.31 -5.69 -12.53
C SER A 290 9.73 -5.76 -14.00
N GLY A 291 10.85 -6.43 -14.29
CA GLY A 291 11.31 -6.64 -15.67
C GLY A 291 10.28 -7.36 -16.53
N GLN A 292 9.63 -8.41 -15.99
CA GLN A 292 8.60 -9.14 -16.70
C GLN A 292 7.30 -8.35 -16.84
N MET A 293 6.86 -7.63 -15.81
CA MET A 293 5.69 -6.75 -15.87
C MET A 293 5.80 -5.69 -16.98
N LYS A 294 6.99 -5.10 -17.17
CA LYS A 294 7.24 -4.16 -18.28
C LYS A 294 7.06 -4.83 -19.64
N LYS A 295 7.57 -6.06 -19.82
CA LYS A 295 7.36 -6.85 -21.05
C LYS A 295 5.87 -7.13 -21.29
N ASP A 296 5.11 -7.34 -20.22
CA ASP A 296 3.66 -7.60 -20.29
C ASP A 296 2.81 -6.31 -20.37
N GLY A 297 3.43 -5.13 -20.42
CA GLY A 297 2.73 -3.84 -20.55
C GLY A 297 2.22 -3.21 -19.24
N LEU A 298 2.52 -3.82 -18.09
CA LEU A 298 2.12 -3.39 -16.75
C LEU A 298 3.08 -2.32 -16.18
N ASN A 299 3.26 -1.23 -16.94
CA ASN A 299 4.29 -0.23 -16.65
C ASN A 299 4.07 0.52 -15.32
N ARG A 300 2.81 0.74 -14.92
CA ARG A 300 2.49 1.38 -13.64
C ARG A 300 2.95 0.50 -12.49
N GLU A 301 2.48 -0.74 -12.45
CA GLU A 301 2.78 -1.71 -11.40
C GLU A 301 4.29 -1.97 -11.31
N ALA A 302 4.96 -2.14 -12.45
CA ALA A 302 6.41 -2.25 -12.50
C ALA A 302 7.12 -1.01 -11.94
N GLY A 303 6.61 0.20 -12.22
CA GLY A 303 7.13 1.45 -11.68
C GLY A 303 6.99 1.57 -10.16
N ILE A 304 5.92 1.03 -9.58
CA ILE A 304 5.77 0.93 -8.12
C ILE A 304 6.84 0.00 -7.54
N ILE A 305 7.06 -1.16 -8.16
CA ILE A 305 8.09 -2.13 -7.72
C ILE A 305 9.49 -1.53 -7.85
N ASP A 306 9.81 -0.89 -8.98
CA ASP A 306 11.10 -0.21 -9.18
C ASP A 306 11.36 0.84 -8.12
N PHE A 307 10.32 1.61 -7.76
CA PHE A 307 10.42 2.61 -6.71
C PHE A 307 10.72 1.97 -5.35
N GLU A 308 10.04 0.86 -5.01
CA GLU A 308 10.32 0.10 -3.79
C GLU A 308 11.79 -0.36 -3.76
N ILE A 309 12.24 -1.05 -4.81
CA ILE A 309 13.62 -1.56 -4.91
C ILE A 309 14.63 -0.43 -4.69
N ALA A 310 14.43 0.70 -5.37
CA ALA A 310 15.30 1.85 -5.23
C ALA A 310 15.28 2.42 -3.80
N GLN A 311 14.09 2.53 -3.19
CA GLN A 311 13.94 3.03 -1.83
C GLN A 311 14.63 2.13 -0.81
N THR A 312 14.41 0.81 -0.88
CA THR A 312 15.04 -0.16 0.03
C THR A 312 16.56 -0.15 -0.10
N ARG A 313 17.10 -0.05 -1.33
CA ARG A 313 18.55 0.07 -1.57
C ARG A 313 19.12 1.33 -0.94
N ASN A 314 18.51 2.49 -1.20
CA ASN A 314 18.94 3.77 -0.62
C ASN A 314 18.89 3.74 0.91
N PHE A 315 17.85 3.15 1.50
CA PHE A 315 17.74 3.02 2.95
C PHE A 315 18.83 2.11 3.54
N ASN A 316 19.12 0.97 2.89
CA ASN A 316 20.19 0.07 3.30
C ASN A 316 21.58 0.74 3.21
N GLU A 317 21.83 1.56 2.19
CA GLU A 317 23.05 2.36 2.06
C GLU A 317 23.16 3.42 3.15
N TYR A 318 22.07 4.15 3.42
CA TYR A 318 21.98 5.11 4.51
C TYR A 318 22.32 4.47 5.87
N LEU A 319 21.72 3.31 6.18
CA LEU A 319 22.00 2.58 7.43
C LEU A 319 23.46 2.13 7.52
N LYS A 320 24.04 1.64 6.42
CA LYS A 320 25.47 1.26 6.37
C LYS A 320 26.37 2.48 6.64
N ALA A 321 26.06 3.63 6.06
CA ALA A 321 26.82 4.87 6.25
C ALA A 321 26.71 5.38 7.71
N GLN A 322 25.50 5.39 8.28
CA GLN A 322 25.25 5.75 9.69
C GLN A 322 26.02 4.84 10.65
N ASN A 323 25.96 3.53 10.45
CA ASN A 323 26.68 2.57 11.29
C ASN A 323 28.19 2.73 11.21
N LYS A 324 28.72 3.09 10.03
CA LYS A 324 30.16 3.38 9.86
C LYS A 324 30.57 4.66 10.58
N LYS A 325 29.70 5.67 10.63
CA LYS A 325 29.92 6.91 11.39
C LYS A 325 29.94 6.66 12.90
N GLN A 326 29.01 5.86 13.42
CA GLN A 326 28.91 5.56 14.86
C GLN A 326 30.08 4.72 15.40
N LYS A 327 30.78 3.97 14.55
CA LYS A 327 31.93 3.13 14.92
C LYS A 327 33.29 3.84 14.85
N ARG A 328 33.33 5.11 14.43
CA ARG A 328 34.54 5.94 14.33
C ARG A 328 34.64 6.89 15.50
#